data_AF-A0A367ZSF7-F1
#
_entry.id   AF-A0A367ZSF7-F1
#
_cell.length_a   1.000
_cell.length_b   1.000
_cell.length_c   1.000
_cell.angle_alpha   90.00
_cell.angle_beta   90.00
_cell.angle_gamma   90.00
#
_symmetry.space_group_name_H-M   'P 1'
#
loop_
_entity.id
_entity.type
_entity.pdbx_description
1 polymer ?
#
loop_
_entity_poly.entity_id
_entity_poly.type
_entity_poly.pdbx_seq_one_letter_code
_entity_poly.pdbx_strand_id
1 'polypeptide(L)'
;MTRRGLSLLEAVIVLTVGVILLLPVVNFLIVTQKSAYKGLDRLETLAKARIVLEKTQRDLKNFCFSDTVGLTIASDANHFVAIFPAYPAAYTGALYSGDENPVNLITYTFDRARKTLARSVKVHPLLRSDFPATPEILATNVGNFSIERRVILGQTFYDIRILILPSSAYVKNAPTELRTSVRSEFEARLERHPHFITNRRSTIDLPPP
;
A
#
# COMPACT_ATOMS: atom_id res chain seq x y z
N MET A 1 -29.77 -46.44 52.54
CA MET A 1 -29.61 -45.39 51.51
C MET A 1 -28.61 -44.37 52.02
N THR A 2 -27.37 -44.44 51.55
CA THR A 2 -26.23 -43.64 52.00
C THR A 2 -26.34 -42.19 51.53
N ARG A 3 -26.86 -41.30 52.38
CA ARG A 3 -26.58 -39.86 52.30
C ARG A 3 -25.21 -39.60 52.93
N ARG A 4 -24.15 -39.57 52.11
CA ARG A 4 -22.83 -39.04 52.53
C ARG A 4 -22.84 -37.54 52.28
N GLY A 5 -22.95 -36.74 53.35
CA GLY A 5 -22.63 -35.31 53.28
C GLY A 5 -21.12 -35.15 53.20
N LEU A 6 -20.63 -34.31 52.29
CA LEU A 6 -19.21 -33.94 52.27
C LEU A 6 -18.84 -33.34 53.63
N SER A 7 -17.72 -33.79 54.19
CA SER A 7 -17.15 -33.12 55.35
C SER A 7 -16.69 -31.71 54.96
N LEU A 8 -16.73 -30.78 55.91
CA LEU A 8 -16.36 -29.37 55.68
C LEU A 8 -14.90 -29.25 55.16
N LEU A 9 -14.04 -30.20 55.53
CA LEU A 9 -12.67 -30.33 55.03
C LEU A 9 -12.62 -30.70 53.54
N GLU A 10 -13.40 -31.69 53.11
CA GLU A 10 -13.46 -32.09 51.70
C GLU A 10 -14.01 -30.98 50.81
N ALA A 11 -15.00 -30.21 51.31
CA ALA A 11 -15.52 -29.05 50.60
C ALA A 11 -14.45 -27.94 50.42
N VAL A 12 -13.63 -27.70 51.44
CA VAL A 12 -12.51 -26.73 51.35
C VAL A 12 -11.45 -27.23 50.36
N ILE A 13 -11.08 -28.51 50.42
CA ILE A 13 -10.10 -29.09 49.48
C ILE A 13 -10.57 -28.96 48.04
N VAL A 14 -11.82 -29.34 47.75
CA VAL A 14 -12.41 -29.23 46.41
C VAL A 14 -12.44 -27.78 45.93
N LEU A 15 -12.75 -26.82 46.80
CA LEU A 15 -12.74 -25.40 46.46
C LEU A 15 -11.31 -24.91 46.13
N THR A 16 -10.33 -25.22 46.98
CA THR A 16 -8.92 -24.83 46.73
C THR A 16 -8.35 -25.46 45.48
N VAL A 17 -8.57 -26.76 45.25
CA VAL A 17 -8.11 -27.46 44.05
C VAL A 17 -8.81 -26.91 42.82
N GLY A 18 -10.12 -26.63 42.90
CA GLY A 18 -10.88 -26.00 41.82
C GLY A 18 -10.34 -24.61 41.44
N VAL A 19 -10.04 -23.75 42.42
CA VAL A 19 -9.46 -22.42 42.18
C VAL A 19 -8.05 -22.53 41.60
N ILE A 20 -7.21 -23.45 42.11
CA ILE A 20 -5.85 -23.65 41.60
C ILE A 20 -5.88 -24.16 40.15
N LEU A 21 -6.84 -25.03 39.79
CA LEU A 21 -7.02 -25.53 38.43
C LEU A 21 -7.60 -24.47 37.47
N LEU A 22 -8.33 -23.47 37.98
CA LEU A 22 -8.84 -22.37 37.15
C LEU A 22 -7.73 -21.40 36.71
N LEU A 23 -6.70 -21.17 37.53
CA LEU A 23 -5.59 -20.28 37.20
C LEU A 23 -4.87 -20.63 35.87
N PRO A 24 -4.44 -21.88 35.60
CA PRO A 24 -3.81 -22.23 34.33
C PRO A 24 -4.77 -22.11 33.15
N VAL A 25 -6.07 -22.36 33.32
CA VAL A 25 -7.08 -22.19 32.25
C VAL A 25 -7.23 -20.72 31.88
N VAL A 26 -7.32 -19.83 32.86
CA VAL A 26 -7.39 -18.38 32.63
C VAL A 26 -6.10 -17.87 31.98
N ASN A 27 -4.93 -18.31 32.47
CA ASN A 27 -3.65 -17.96 31.86
C ASN A 27 -3.55 -18.44 30.41
N PHE A 28 -4.00 -19.67 30.12
CA PHE A 28 -4.03 -20.21 28.77
C PHE A 28 -4.94 -19.41 27.84
N LEU A 29 -6.13 -19.02 28.31
CA LEU A 29 -7.07 -18.17 27.55
C LEU A 29 -6.47 -16.78 27.25
N ILE A 30 -5.80 -16.16 28.23
CA ILE A 30 -5.14 -14.86 28.03
C ILE A 30 -4.00 -14.96 27.01
N VAL A 31 -3.19 -16.01 27.09
CA VAL A 31 -2.07 -16.23 26.15
C VAL A 31 -2.56 -16.50 24.74
N THR A 32 -3.59 -17.34 24.58
CA THR A 32 -4.16 -17.67 23.27
C THR A 32 -4.84 -16.46 22.62
N GLN A 33 -5.60 -15.66 23.38
CA GLN A 33 -6.16 -14.40 22.89
C GLN A 33 -5.04 -13.45 22.44
N LYS A 34 -4.04 -13.19 23.28
CA LYS A 34 -2.89 -12.33 22.92
C LYS A 34 -2.19 -12.83 21.65
N SER A 35 -2.00 -14.14 21.50
CA SER A 35 -1.39 -14.74 20.32
C SER A 35 -2.24 -14.57 19.06
N ALA A 36 -3.55 -14.77 19.15
CA ALA A 36 -4.47 -14.62 18.02
C ALA A 36 -4.53 -13.15 17.53
N TYR A 37 -4.66 -12.19 18.45
CA TYR A 37 -4.61 -10.76 18.10
C TYR A 37 -3.28 -10.36 17.48
N LYS A 38 -2.17 -10.94 17.95
CA LYS A 38 -0.83 -10.70 17.39
C LYS A 38 -0.71 -11.20 15.94
N GLY A 39 -1.31 -12.37 15.65
CA GLY A 39 -1.38 -12.91 14.30
C GLY A 39 -2.23 -12.06 13.36
N LEU A 40 -3.37 -11.57 13.85
CA LEU A 40 -4.29 -10.75 13.05
C LEU A 40 -3.67 -9.39 12.65
N ASP A 41 -3.05 -8.67 13.59
CA ASP A 41 -2.38 -7.38 13.32
C ASP A 41 -1.22 -7.54 12.31
N ARG A 42 -0.50 -8.67 12.38
CA ARG A 42 0.55 -8.99 11.39
C ARG A 42 -0.02 -9.24 9.99
N LEU A 43 -1.15 -9.94 9.89
CA LEU A 43 -1.84 -10.16 8.62
C LEU A 43 -2.38 -8.84 8.04
N GLU A 44 -2.94 -7.98 8.88
CA GLU A 44 -3.45 -6.68 8.46
C GLU A 44 -2.34 -5.77 7.92
N THR A 45 -1.21 -5.66 8.64
CA THR A 45 -0.07 -4.86 8.19
C THR A 45 0.53 -5.37 6.88
N LEU A 46 0.63 -6.70 6.71
CA LEU A 46 1.10 -7.32 5.47
C LEU A 46 0.12 -7.08 4.31
N ALA A 47 -1.18 -7.19 4.55
CA ALA A 47 -2.20 -6.93 3.54
C ALA A 47 -2.15 -5.46 3.05
N LYS A 48 -2.05 -4.50 3.98
CA LYS A 48 -1.90 -3.08 3.65
C LYS A 48 -0.64 -2.81 2.82
N ALA A 49 0.51 -3.33 3.27
CA ALA A 49 1.78 -3.17 2.56
C ALA A 49 1.70 -3.76 1.14
N ARG A 50 1.09 -4.95 1.00
CA ARG A 50 0.89 -5.61 -0.30
C ARG A 50 -0.02 -4.82 -1.24
N ILE A 51 -1.14 -4.31 -0.77
CA ILE A 51 -2.06 -3.47 -1.57
C ILE A 51 -1.33 -2.25 -2.13
N VAL A 52 -0.53 -1.57 -1.30
CA VAL A 52 0.25 -0.42 -1.74
C VAL A 52 1.25 -0.83 -2.82
N LEU A 53 2.01 -1.90 -2.61
CA LEU A 53 2.99 -2.36 -3.59
C LEU A 53 2.34 -2.77 -4.90
N GLU A 54 1.25 -3.53 -4.87
CA GLU A 54 0.55 -3.97 -6.08
C GLU A 54 -0.01 -2.80 -6.88
N LYS A 55 -0.59 -1.79 -6.21
CA LYS A 55 -1.06 -0.56 -6.89
C LYS A 55 0.08 0.26 -7.47
N THR A 56 1.12 0.51 -6.69
CA THR A 56 2.28 1.31 -7.13
C THR A 56 3.01 0.62 -8.28
N GLN A 57 3.19 -0.70 -8.19
CA GLN A 57 3.78 -1.52 -9.24
C GLN A 57 2.95 -1.46 -10.53
N ARG A 58 1.62 -1.58 -10.41
CA ARG A 58 0.73 -1.50 -11.58
C ARG A 58 0.83 -0.14 -12.27
N ASP A 59 0.83 0.94 -11.50
CA ASP A 59 0.92 2.30 -12.04
C ASP A 59 2.27 2.55 -12.72
N LEU A 60 3.39 2.15 -12.07
CA LEU A 60 4.74 2.29 -12.62
C LEU A 60 4.99 1.39 -13.83
N LYS A 61 4.35 0.21 -13.88
CA LYS A 61 4.42 -0.65 -15.06
C LYS A 61 3.77 0.01 -16.28
N ASN A 62 2.68 0.75 -16.04
CA ASN A 62 1.94 1.52 -17.05
C ASN A 62 2.45 2.96 -17.23
N PHE A 63 3.56 3.30 -16.58
CA PHE A 63 4.21 4.60 -16.71
C PHE A 63 4.46 4.93 -18.18
N CYS A 64 4.11 6.16 -18.58
CA CYS A 64 4.38 6.68 -19.90
C CYS A 64 5.00 8.08 -19.79
N PHE A 65 5.84 8.44 -20.77
CA PHE A 65 6.35 9.79 -20.89
C PHE A 65 5.36 10.63 -21.71
N SER A 66 5.12 11.85 -21.25
CA SER A 66 4.60 12.95 -22.06
C SER A 66 5.72 13.98 -22.21
N ASP A 67 5.80 14.64 -23.37
CA ASP A 67 6.83 15.66 -23.65
C ASP A 67 6.85 16.81 -22.62
N THR A 68 5.79 16.95 -21.82
CA THR A 68 5.64 17.99 -20.77
C THR A 68 5.62 17.44 -19.34
N VAL A 69 5.43 16.13 -19.13
CA VAL A 69 5.28 15.53 -17.79
C VAL A 69 6.01 14.18 -17.73
N GLY A 70 7.06 14.12 -16.90
CA GLY A 70 7.78 12.89 -16.56
C GLY A 70 7.47 12.40 -15.14
N LEU A 71 8.31 11.51 -14.61
CA LEU A 71 8.29 11.16 -13.18
C LEU A 71 8.95 12.28 -12.36
N THR A 72 8.16 12.94 -11.54
CA THR A 72 8.62 13.95 -10.58
C THR A 72 8.49 13.38 -9.18
N ILE A 73 9.60 13.35 -8.43
CA ILE A 73 9.63 12.94 -7.03
C ILE A 73 10.14 14.10 -6.20
N ALA A 74 9.34 14.52 -5.23
CA ALA A 74 9.72 15.50 -4.22
C ALA A 74 9.63 14.83 -2.85
N SER A 75 10.69 14.92 -2.05
CA SER A 75 10.68 14.45 -0.67
C SER A 75 11.35 15.47 0.23
N ASP A 76 10.62 15.91 1.24
CA ASP A 76 11.13 16.75 2.33
C ASP A 76 11.04 15.98 3.67
N ALA A 77 11.24 16.64 4.80
CA ALA A 77 11.18 16.02 6.12
C ALA A 77 9.78 15.50 6.52
N ASN A 78 8.71 16.14 6.01
CA ASN A 78 7.33 15.93 6.40
C ASN A 78 6.49 15.21 5.32
N HIS A 79 6.87 15.34 4.06
CA HIS A 79 6.10 14.84 2.93
C HIS A 79 7.00 14.12 1.93
N PHE A 80 6.40 13.12 1.27
CA PHE A 80 6.89 12.56 0.03
C PHE A 80 5.77 12.64 -0.99
N VAL A 81 6.10 13.12 -2.19
CA VAL A 81 5.18 13.27 -3.30
C VAL A 81 5.83 12.69 -4.56
N ALA A 82 5.15 11.75 -5.21
CA ALA A 82 5.55 11.24 -6.52
C ALA A 82 4.41 11.45 -7.52
N ILE A 83 4.71 12.09 -8.64
CA ILE A 83 3.76 12.45 -9.69
C ILE A 83 4.29 11.90 -11.01
N PHE A 84 3.45 11.16 -11.74
CA PHE A 84 3.83 10.66 -13.06
C PHE A 84 2.61 10.34 -13.94
N PRO A 85 2.77 10.37 -15.28
CA PRO A 85 1.75 9.92 -16.20
C PRO A 85 1.73 8.39 -16.28
N ALA A 86 0.55 7.80 -16.34
CA ALA A 86 0.37 6.39 -16.61
C ALA A 86 -0.87 6.15 -17.46
N TYR A 87 -0.82 5.13 -18.31
CA TYR A 87 -2.03 4.65 -18.98
C TYR A 87 -2.96 3.93 -17.98
N PRO A 88 -4.29 4.04 -18.14
CA PRO A 88 -5.24 3.33 -17.31
C PRO A 88 -5.01 1.82 -17.44
N ALA A 89 -5.01 1.11 -16.30
CA ALA A 89 -4.84 -0.35 -16.29
C ALA A 89 -6.01 -1.11 -16.94
N ALA A 90 -7.19 -0.48 -17.02
CA ALA A 90 -8.34 -0.98 -17.74
C ALA A 90 -8.96 0.16 -18.54
N TYR A 91 -9.04 0.01 -19.86
CA TYR A 91 -9.78 0.93 -20.71
C TYR A 91 -11.26 0.53 -20.71
N THR A 92 -12.06 1.26 -19.96
CA THR A 92 -13.51 1.22 -20.10
C THR A 92 -13.91 2.35 -21.04
N GLY A 93 -14.14 2.03 -22.31
CA GLY A 93 -14.57 3.00 -23.34
C GLY A 93 -15.85 3.78 -22.99
N ALA A 94 -16.56 3.38 -21.93
CA ALA A 94 -17.71 4.10 -21.39
C ALA A 94 -17.35 5.39 -20.61
N LEU A 95 -16.12 5.54 -20.13
CA LEU A 95 -15.69 6.69 -19.31
C LEU A 95 -14.99 7.80 -20.11
N TYR A 96 -14.64 7.55 -21.38
CA TYR A 96 -13.79 8.42 -22.17
C TYR A 96 -14.39 8.59 -23.57
N SER A 97 -14.80 9.81 -23.90
CA SER A 97 -15.31 10.17 -25.22
C SER A 97 -14.14 10.40 -26.18
N GLY A 98 -13.62 9.33 -26.80
CA GLY A 98 -12.58 9.42 -27.83
C GLY A 98 -11.98 8.07 -28.23
N ASP A 99 -11.35 8.02 -29.40
CA ASP A 99 -10.67 6.82 -29.92
C ASP A 99 -9.26 6.61 -29.32
N GLU A 100 -8.80 7.52 -28.44
CA GLU A 100 -7.47 7.47 -27.82
C GLU A 100 -7.54 7.09 -26.34
N ASN A 101 -6.61 6.21 -25.91
CA ASN A 101 -6.44 5.88 -24.50
C ASN A 101 -6.06 7.14 -23.71
N PRO A 102 -6.86 7.56 -22.71
CA PRO A 102 -6.53 8.72 -21.91
C PRO A 102 -5.26 8.48 -21.10
N VAL A 103 -4.47 9.53 -20.89
CA VAL A 103 -3.34 9.49 -19.95
C VAL A 103 -3.85 9.94 -18.58
N ASN A 104 -3.53 9.19 -17.53
CA ASN A 104 -3.82 9.56 -16.16
C ASN A 104 -2.58 10.15 -15.50
N LEU A 105 -2.75 11.23 -14.76
CA LEU A 105 -1.76 11.76 -13.84
C LEU A 105 -1.97 11.09 -12.48
N ILE A 106 -1.02 10.22 -12.11
CA ILE A 106 -1.02 9.54 -10.82
C ILE A 106 -0.20 10.36 -9.84
N THR A 107 -0.76 10.61 -8.65
CA THR A 107 -0.04 11.27 -7.56
C THR A 107 -0.08 10.40 -6.31
N TYR A 108 1.09 10.06 -5.78
CA TYR A 108 1.26 9.47 -4.46
C TYR A 108 1.68 10.55 -3.48
N THR A 109 0.98 10.67 -2.36
CA THR A 109 1.31 11.62 -1.28
C THR A 109 1.43 10.84 0.03
N PHE A 110 2.63 10.82 0.60
CA PHE A 110 2.89 10.31 1.93
C PHE A 110 3.09 11.48 2.89
N ASP A 111 2.14 11.65 3.80
CA ASP A 111 2.24 12.58 4.93
C ASP A 111 2.83 11.82 6.12
N ARG A 112 4.06 12.20 6.52
CA ARG A 112 4.80 11.56 7.61
C ARG A 112 4.25 11.92 8.98
N ALA A 113 3.71 13.12 9.14
CA ALA A 113 3.10 13.55 10.39
C ALA A 113 1.82 12.77 10.66
N ARG A 114 0.99 12.58 9.62
CA ARG A 114 -0.25 11.78 9.71
C ARG A 114 0.00 10.27 9.54
N LYS A 115 1.19 9.86 9.08
CA LYS A 115 1.53 8.47 8.74
C LYS A 115 0.55 7.85 7.74
N THR A 116 0.09 8.66 6.78
CA THR A 116 -0.90 8.26 5.78
C THR A 116 -0.33 8.35 4.39
N LEU A 117 -0.51 7.29 3.61
CA LEU A 117 -0.23 7.27 2.17
C LEU A 117 -1.54 7.36 1.40
N ALA A 118 -1.66 8.36 0.54
CA ALA A 118 -2.77 8.54 -0.36
C ALA A 118 -2.32 8.44 -1.82
N ARG A 119 -3.23 8.01 -2.68
CA ARG A 119 -3.08 7.98 -4.13
C ARG A 119 -4.24 8.74 -4.75
N SER A 120 -3.96 9.66 -5.66
CA SER A 120 -4.98 10.33 -6.46
C SER A 120 -4.72 10.09 -7.94
N VAL A 121 -5.81 10.05 -8.70
CA VAL A 121 -5.79 9.87 -10.16
C VAL A 121 -6.55 11.04 -10.75
N LYS A 122 -5.88 11.83 -11.56
CA LYS A 122 -6.52 12.85 -12.40
C LYS A 122 -6.40 12.40 -13.85
N VAL A 123 -7.47 12.51 -14.62
CA VAL A 123 -7.34 12.40 -16.08
C VAL A 123 -6.54 13.63 -16.55
N HIS A 124 -5.58 13.45 -17.44
CA HIS A 124 -4.70 14.53 -17.87
C HIS A 124 -5.53 15.74 -18.38
N PRO A 125 -5.24 16.99 -17.95
CA PRO A 125 -6.11 18.15 -18.14
C PRO A 125 -6.43 18.51 -19.60
N LEU A 126 -5.62 18.06 -20.56
CA LEU A 126 -5.93 18.20 -22.00
C LEU A 126 -7.14 17.39 -22.47
N LEU A 127 -7.58 16.42 -21.66
CA LEU A 127 -8.72 15.56 -21.95
C LEU A 127 -10.02 16.02 -21.26
N ARG A 128 -10.12 17.31 -20.89
CA ARG A 128 -11.31 17.94 -20.26
C ARG A 128 -11.82 17.16 -19.03
N SER A 129 -11.15 17.32 -17.89
CA SER A 129 -11.60 16.71 -16.64
C SER A 129 -11.85 17.78 -15.57
N ASP A 130 -13.12 18.20 -15.44
CA ASP A 130 -13.64 18.96 -14.28
C ASP A 130 -13.79 18.08 -13.02
N PHE A 131 -13.34 16.82 -13.06
CA PHE A 131 -13.46 15.92 -11.93
C PHE A 131 -12.41 16.25 -10.86
N PRO A 132 -12.83 16.61 -9.63
CA PRO A 132 -11.91 16.68 -8.52
C PRO A 132 -11.35 15.28 -8.28
N ALA A 133 -10.02 15.13 -8.30
CA ALA A 133 -9.44 13.87 -7.88
C ALA A 133 -9.61 13.71 -6.38
N THR A 134 -10.54 12.84 -6.00
CA THR A 134 -10.69 12.42 -4.62
C THR A 134 -9.49 11.55 -4.26
N PRO A 135 -8.64 11.94 -3.30
CA PRO A 135 -7.51 11.12 -2.88
C PRO A 135 -8.02 9.86 -2.20
N GLU A 136 -7.57 8.71 -2.67
CA GLU A 136 -7.81 7.40 -2.06
C GLU A 136 -6.74 7.14 -1.00
N ILE A 137 -7.12 6.93 0.26
CA ILE A 137 -6.18 6.51 1.31
C ILE A 137 -5.82 5.05 1.07
N LEU A 138 -4.54 4.78 0.77
CA LEU A 138 -4.06 3.42 0.53
C LEU A 138 -3.64 2.71 1.82
N ALA A 139 -2.99 3.44 2.72
CA ALA A 139 -2.51 2.88 3.98
C ALA A 139 -2.42 3.95 5.07
N THR A 140 -2.64 3.51 6.31
CA THR A 140 -2.40 4.26 7.55
C THR A 140 -1.28 3.58 8.34
N ASN A 141 -0.71 4.27 9.33
CA ASN A 141 0.46 3.81 10.10
C ASN A 141 1.68 3.53 9.22
N VAL A 142 1.84 4.28 8.14
CA VAL A 142 3.01 4.19 7.27
C VAL A 142 4.21 4.80 7.98
N GLY A 143 5.24 4.00 8.23
CA GLY A 143 6.51 4.45 8.80
C GLY A 143 7.43 5.06 7.75
N ASN A 144 7.44 4.49 6.55
CA ASN A 144 8.19 5.02 5.42
C ASN A 144 7.58 4.56 4.09
N PHE A 145 7.70 5.38 3.07
CA PHE A 145 7.36 5.06 1.69
C PHE A 145 8.35 5.76 0.76
N SER A 146 8.91 5.01 -0.20
CA SER A 146 9.80 5.58 -1.21
C SER A 146 9.65 4.88 -2.55
N ILE A 147 9.88 5.65 -3.60
CA ILE A 147 10.04 5.18 -4.98
C ILE A 147 11.38 5.73 -5.45
N GLU A 148 12.28 4.86 -5.91
CA GLU A 148 13.61 5.24 -6.38
C GLU A 148 13.84 4.68 -7.78
N ARG A 149 14.29 5.54 -8.70
CA ARG A 149 14.76 5.10 -10.03
C ARG A 149 16.18 4.57 -9.90
N ARG A 150 16.42 3.35 -10.36
CA ARG A 150 17.73 2.67 -10.36
C ARG A 150 18.05 2.16 -11.76
N VAL A 151 19.31 2.27 -12.16
CA VAL A 151 19.79 1.68 -13.41
C VAL A 151 20.62 0.45 -13.07
N ILE A 152 20.21 -0.72 -13.59
CA ILE A 152 20.88 -2.00 -13.37
C ILE A 152 21.18 -2.59 -14.75
N LEU A 153 22.47 -2.84 -15.04
CA LEU A 153 22.91 -3.39 -16.33
C LEU A 153 22.40 -2.57 -17.54
N GLY A 154 22.39 -1.25 -17.42
CA GLY A 154 21.90 -0.33 -18.46
C GLY A 154 20.37 -0.30 -18.64
N GLN A 155 19.61 -0.97 -17.78
CA GLN A 155 18.15 -0.98 -17.79
C GLN A 155 17.58 -0.22 -16.61
N THR A 156 16.51 0.52 -16.83
CA THR A 156 15.84 1.28 -15.77
C THR A 156 14.85 0.43 -14.97
N PHE A 157 14.94 0.50 -13.65
CA PHE A 157 14.03 -0.11 -12.69
C PHE A 157 13.56 0.92 -11.66
N TYR A 158 12.35 0.74 -11.15
CA TYR A 158 11.81 1.51 -10.04
C TYR A 158 11.73 0.62 -8.83
N ASP A 159 12.49 0.96 -7.81
CA ASP A 159 12.49 0.29 -6.52
C ASP A 159 11.45 0.96 -5.61
N ILE A 160 10.51 0.17 -5.11
CA ILE A 160 9.39 0.61 -4.30
C ILE A 160 9.55 -0.01 -2.92
N ARG A 161 9.58 0.83 -1.88
CA ARG A 161 9.74 0.40 -0.50
C ARG A 161 8.60 0.95 0.34
N ILE A 162 8.01 0.10 1.17
CA ILE A 162 7.04 0.52 2.18
C ILE A 162 7.32 -0.15 3.51
N LEU A 163 7.22 0.65 4.57
CA LEU A 163 7.26 0.22 5.95
C LEU A 163 5.92 0.55 6.61
N ILE A 164 5.20 -0.48 7.09
CA ILE A 164 3.97 -0.33 7.86
C ILE A 164 4.27 -0.62 9.34
N LEU A 165 3.87 0.31 10.20
CA LEU A 165 3.95 0.16 11.65
C LEU A 165 2.71 -0.59 12.16
N PRO A 166 2.85 -1.42 13.21
CA PRO A 166 1.71 -2.10 13.83
C PRO A 166 0.71 -1.08 14.39
N SER A 167 -0.58 -1.48 14.38
CA SER A 167 -1.67 -0.61 14.84
C SER A 167 -1.74 -0.48 16.36
N SER A 168 -1.27 -1.49 17.09
CA SER A 168 -1.32 -1.55 18.55
C SER A 168 0.03 -1.24 19.20
N ALA A 169 0.06 -0.20 20.04
CA ALA A 169 1.22 0.11 20.88
C ALA A 169 1.45 -0.92 22.01
N TYR A 170 0.42 -1.71 22.35
CA TYR A 170 0.44 -2.65 23.47
C TYR A 170 1.06 -4.00 23.11
N VAL A 171 1.17 -4.30 21.83
CA VAL A 171 1.75 -5.54 21.33
C VAL A 171 3.07 -5.16 20.67
N LYS A 172 4.21 -5.61 21.23
CA LYS A 172 5.53 -5.52 20.57
C LYS A 172 5.49 -6.36 19.29
N ASN A 173 4.94 -5.79 18.24
CA ASN A 173 4.93 -6.30 16.89
C ASN A 173 6.05 -5.62 16.12
N ALA A 174 6.81 -6.43 15.38
CA ALA A 174 7.81 -5.89 14.49
C ALA A 174 7.09 -5.13 13.36
N PRO A 175 7.65 -3.99 12.91
CA PRO A 175 7.14 -3.32 11.73
C PRO A 175 7.29 -4.24 10.51
N THR A 176 6.36 -4.12 9.57
CA THR A 176 6.35 -4.90 8.33
C THR A 176 6.94 -4.05 7.22
N GLU A 177 8.09 -4.48 6.70
CA GLU A 177 8.73 -3.85 5.55
C GLU A 177 8.58 -4.76 4.33
N LEU A 178 8.09 -4.21 3.22
CA LEU A 178 8.08 -4.89 1.94
C LEU A 178 8.77 -4.01 0.89
N ARG A 179 9.46 -4.67 -0.04
CA ARG A 179 10.20 -4.04 -1.13
C ARG A 179 9.97 -4.82 -2.41
N THR A 180 9.79 -4.11 -3.51
CA THR A 180 9.71 -4.70 -4.85
C THR A 180 10.42 -3.79 -5.85
N SER A 181 10.81 -4.35 -6.99
CA SER A 181 11.36 -3.56 -8.09
C SER A 181 10.56 -3.87 -9.36
N VAL A 182 10.16 -2.82 -10.07
CA VAL A 182 9.36 -2.92 -11.29
C VAL A 182 10.06 -2.22 -12.43
N ARG A 183 9.97 -2.80 -13.62
CA ARG A 183 10.41 -2.17 -14.87
C ARG A 183 9.19 -1.62 -15.61
N SER A 184 9.26 -0.38 -16.05
CA SER A 184 8.23 0.19 -16.92
C SER A 184 8.25 -0.51 -18.28
N GLU A 185 7.08 -0.92 -18.78
CA GLU A 185 7.00 -1.48 -20.13
C GLU A 185 7.36 -0.45 -21.20
N PHE A 186 7.07 0.83 -20.95
CA PHE A 186 7.40 1.91 -21.86
C PHE A 186 8.91 2.11 -21.96
N GLU A 187 9.62 2.24 -20.84
CA GLU A 187 11.09 2.37 -20.86
C GLU A 187 11.76 1.15 -21.46
N ALA A 188 11.25 -0.06 -21.19
CA ALA A 188 11.76 -1.28 -21.81
C ALA A 188 11.60 -1.29 -23.34
N ARG A 189 10.50 -0.73 -23.87
CA ARG A 189 10.28 -0.57 -25.31
C ARG A 189 11.19 0.52 -25.89
N LEU A 190 11.33 1.65 -25.19
CA LEU A 190 12.21 2.75 -25.58
C LEU A 190 13.68 2.30 -25.68
N GLU A 191 14.15 1.51 -24.72
CA GLU A 191 15.51 0.94 -24.71
C GLU A 191 15.75 -0.03 -25.88
N ARG A 192 14.74 -0.84 -26.26
CA ARG A 192 14.84 -1.77 -27.41
C ARG A 192 14.73 -1.06 -28.75
N HIS A 193 13.97 0.02 -28.80
CA HIS A 193 13.55 0.69 -30.01
C HIS A 193 13.63 2.22 -29.84
N PRO A 194 14.85 2.78 -29.72
CA PRO A 194 15.03 4.21 -29.43
C PRO A 194 14.52 5.13 -30.54
N HIS A 195 14.28 4.61 -31.75
CA HIS A 195 13.70 5.34 -32.88
C HIS A 195 12.17 5.25 -32.95
N PHE A 196 11.53 4.39 -32.16
CA PHE A 196 10.07 4.27 -32.05
C PHE A 196 9.48 5.27 -31.05
N ILE A 197 10.11 6.45 -30.90
CA ILE A 197 9.48 7.63 -30.28
C ILE A 197 8.41 8.17 -31.24
N THR A 198 7.55 7.30 -31.76
CA THR A 198 6.19 7.70 -32.03
C THR A 198 5.52 7.73 -30.67
N ASN A 199 5.71 8.84 -29.96
CA ASN A 199 4.62 9.47 -29.25
C ASN A 199 3.37 9.15 -30.07
N ARG A 200 2.40 8.43 -29.49
CA ARG A 200 1.03 8.76 -29.88
C ARG A 200 0.91 10.21 -29.47
N ARG A 201 1.26 11.11 -30.41
CA ARG A 201 0.89 12.50 -30.39
C ARG A 201 -0.61 12.41 -30.18
N SER A 202 -1.04 12.67 -28.96
CA SER A 202 -2.31 13.35 -28.81
C SER A 202 -2.19 14.51 -29.79
N THR A 203 -3.04 14.53 -30.80
CA THR A 203 -3.05 15.53 -31.88
C THR A 203 -3.37 16.95 -31.38
N ILE A 204 -3.28 17.17 -30.07
CA ILE A 204 -3.40 18.46 -29.42
C ILE A 204 -1.99 19.05 -29.37
N ASP A 205 -1.67 19.82 -30.41
CA ASP A 205 -0.56 20.78 -30.36
C ASP A 205 -0.78 21.68 -29.13
N LEU A 206 0.06 21.49 -28.11
CA LEU A 206 0.13 22.39 -26.97
C LEU A 206 0.82 23.69 -27.43
N PRO A 207 0.17 24.86 -27.34
CA PRO A 207 0.89 26.10 -27.54
C PRO A 207 1.93 26.27 -26.41
N PRO A 208 3.14 26.79 -26.72
CA PRO A 208 4.18 27.04 -25.74
C PRO A 208 3.77 28.12 -24.72
N PRO A 209 4.45 28.21 -23.56
CA PRO A 209 4.12 29.13 -22.46
C PRO A 209 4.15 30.61 -22.85
#